data_AF-A0A7W1ZXP6-F1
#
_entry.id   AF-A0A7W1ZXP6-F1
#
_cell.length_a   1.000
_cell.length_b   1.000
_cell.length_c   1.000
_cell.angle_alpha   90.00
_cell.angle_beta   90.00
_cell.angle_gamma   90.00
#
_symmetry.space_group_name_H-M   'P 1'
#
loop_
_entity.id
_entity.type
_entity.pdbx_description
1 polymer ?
#
loop_
_entity_poly.entity_id
_entity_poly.type
_entity_poly.pdbx_seq_one_letter_code
_entity_poly.pdbx_strand_id
1 'polypeptide(L)' 'MIEREKLEMDVVFVGAGPANLAAALHLKNLIKEHDELIERGRKKGKPLGDLEIGIIEKGANVGAHILSGAVVD' A
#
# COMPACT_ATOMS: atom_id res chain seq x y z
N MET A 1 2.64 -10.57 -32.09
CA MET A 1 2.10 -9.74 -30.97
C MET A 1 3.16 -9.71 -29.89
N ILE A 2 3.44 -8.56 -29.27
CA ILE A 2 4.30 -8.50 -28.09
C ILE A 2 3.43 -8.84 -26.89
N GLU A 3 3.81 -9.89 -26.17
CA GLU A 3 3.19 -10.25 -24.90
C GLU A 3 3.73 -9.33 -23.80
N ARG A 4 2.83 -8.71 -23.02
CA ARG A 4 3.21 -7.83 -21.91
C ARG A 4 3.35 -8.64 -20.64
N GLU A 5 4.44 -8.42 -19.90
CA GLU A 5 4.60 -8.96 -18.55
C GLU A 5 3.45 -8.49 -17.64
N LYS A 6 2.98 -9.38 -16.79
CA LYS A 6 1.92 -9.13 -15.82
C LYS A 6 2.38 -9.65 -14.46
N LEU A 7 2.12 -8.86 -13.43
CA LEU A 7 2.30 -9.25 -12.04
C LEU A 7 0.96 -9.01 -11.33
N GLU A 8 0.43 -10.05 -10.69
CA GLU A 8 -0.81 -9.95 -9.93
C GLU A 8 -0.52 -9.28 -8.58
N MET A 9 -1.47 -8.48 -8.09
CA MET A 9 -1.41 -7.74 -6.84
C MET A 9 -2.83 -7.61 -6.31
N ASP A 10 -3.03 -7.64 -4.99
CA ASP A 10 -4.33 -7.34 -4.38
C ASP A 10 -4.64 -5.83 -4.47
N VAL A 11 -3.61 -5.01 -4.27
CA VAL A 11 -3.71 -3.54 -4.30
C VAL A 11 -2.50 -2.96 -5.02
N VAL A 12 -2.73 -2.02 -5.93
CA VAL A 12 -1.67 -1.26 -6.62
C VAL A 12 -1.85 0.23 -6.41
N PHE A 13 -0.81 0.87 -5.87
CA PHE A 13 -0.68 2.32 -5.82
C PHE A 13 0.20 2.82 -6.96
N VAL A 14 -0.29 3.82 -7.70
CA VAL A 14 0.46 4.46 -8.80
C VAL A 14 1.04 5.78 -8.32
N GLY A 15 2.37 5.81 -8.18
CA GLY A 15 3.17 6.91 -7.64
C GLY A 15 3.58 6.65 -6.18
N ALA A 16 4.86 6.85 -5.85
CA ALA A 16 5.40 6.72 -4.50
C ALA A 16 5.59 8.09 -3.83
N GLY A 17 4.56 8.94 -3.93
CA GLY A 17 4.49 10.21 -3.20
C GLY A 17 3.95 10.05 -1.77
N PRO A 18 3.93 11.12 -0.96
CA PRO A 18 3.52 11.06 0.45
C PRO A 18 2.11 10.47 0.64
N ALA A 19 1.16 10.80 -0.23
CA ALA A 19 -0.22 10.30 -0.16
C ALA A 19 -0.29 8.77 -0.25
N ASN A 20 0.34 8.18 -1.27
CA ASN A 20 0.29 6.74 -1.49
C ASN A 20 1.18 5.96 -0.52
N LEU A 21 2.33 6.52 -0.13
CA LEU A 21 3.16 5.90 0.91
C LEU A 21 2.43 5.86 2.26
N ALA A 22 1.77 6.95 2.64
CA ALA A 22 0.95 6.99 3.84
C ALA A 22 -0.26 6.05 3.72
N ALA A 23 -0.95 6.03 2.58
CA ALA A 23 -2.09 5.16 2.34
C ALA A 23 -1.71 3.66 2.39
N ALA A 24 -0.60 3.27 1.76
CA ALA A 24 -0.13 1.88 1.79
C ALA A 24 0.26 1.43 3.20
N LEU A 25 0.97 2.27 3.95
CA LEU A 25 1.29 2.00 5.35
C LEU A 25 0.03 1.91 6.22
N HIS A 26 -0.88 2.88 6.06
CA HIS A 26 -2.13 2.90 6.82
C HIS A 26 -3.00 1.68 6.50
N LEU A 27 -3.11 1.29 5.23
CA LEU A 27 -3.81 0.08 4.81
C LEU A 27 -3.22 -1.16 5.47
N LYS A 28 -1.89 -1.32 5.48
CA LYS A 28 -1.22 -2.45 6.13
C LYS A 28 -1.52 -2.48 7.64
N ASN A 29 -1.56 -1.31 8.30
CA ASN A 29 -1.95 -1.22 9.70
C ASN A 29 -3.42 -1.59 9.93
N LEU A 30 -4.34 -1.11 9.08
CA LEU A 30 -5.77 -1.43 9.18
C LEU A 30 -6.04 -2.93 8.97
N ILE A 31 -5.32 -3.59 8.06
CA ILE A 31 -5.41 -5.04 7.84
C ILE A 31 -4.96 -5.78 9.09
N LYS A 32 -3.80 -5.40 9.65
CA LYS A 32 -3.29 -6.00 10.88
C LYS A 32 -4.29 -5.83 12.04
N GLU A 33 -4.79 -4.62 12.26
CA GLU A 33 -5.77 -4.34 13.31
C GLU A 33 -7.07 -5.15 13.09
N HIS A 34 -7.56 -5.18 11.84
CA HIS A 34 -8.73 -5.98 11.47
C HIS A 34 -8.56 -7.45 11.86
N ASP A 35 -7.42 -8.03 11.52
CA ASP A 35 -7.13 -9.44 11.77
C ASP A 35 -6.94 -9.72 13.26
N GLU A 36 -6.22 -8.86 13.99
CA GLU A 36 -6.08 -8.96 15.45
C GLU A 36 -7.44 -8.89 16.17
N LEU A 37 -8.37 -8.06 15.69
CA LEU A 37 -9.71 -7.96 16.27
C LEU A 37 -10.54 -9.23 16.02
N ILE A 38 -10.37 -9.88 14.87
CA ILE A 38 -11.01 -11.17 14.57
C ILE A 38 -10.44 -12.27 15.46
N GLU A 39 -9.12 -12.36 15.57
CA GLU A 39 -8.43 -13.36 16.40
C GLU A 39 -8.82 -13.22 17.88
N ARG A 40 -9.00 -11.99 18.37
CA ARG A 40 -9.45 -11.72 19.74
C ARG A 40 -10.97 -11.89 19.93
N GLY A 41 -11.71 -12.28 18.90
CA GLY A 41 -13.18 -12.43 18.93
C GLY A 41 -13.94 -11.11 19.11
N ARG A 42 -13.29 -9.96 18.89
CA ARG A 42 -13.90 -8.62 19.02
C ARG A 42 -14.55 -8.14 17.72
N LYS A 43 -14.27 -8.80 16.60
CA LYS A 43 -14.87 -8.56 15.29
C LYS A 43 -15.23 -9.89 14.63
N LYS A 44 -16.37 -9.93 13.94
CA LYS A 44 -16.76 -11.10 13.13
C LYS A 44 -16.19 -10.94 11.72
N GLY A 45 -15.63 -12.01 11.17
CA GLY A 45 -15.07 -12.03 9.82
C GLY A 45 -14.01 -13.12 9.68
N LYS A 46 -13.38 -13.19 8.51
CA LYS A 46 -12.17 -13.96 8.29
C LYS A 46 -10.97 -13.00 8.26
N PRO A 47 -9.81 -13.38 8.83
CA PRO A 47 -8.59 -12.63 8.63
C PRO A 47 -8.34 -12.42 7.13
N LEU A 48 -7.86 -11.24 6.76
CA LEU A 48 -7.47 -10.92 5.39
C LEU A 48 -6.11 -11.55 5.05
N GLY A 49 -5.25 -11.75 6.06
CA GLY A 49 -3.93 -12.31 5.88
C GLY A 49 -2.93 -11.29 5.33
N ASP A 50 -1.84 -11.77 4.74
CA ASP A 50 -0.86 -10.91 4.09
C ASP A 50 -1.31 -10.64 2.65
N LEU A 51 -1.65 -9.38 2.36
CA LEU A 51 -2.02 -8.93 1.02
C LEU A 51 -0.78 -8.46 0.25
N GLU A 52 -0.75 -8.75 -1.04
CA GLU A 52 0.28 -8.24 -1.96
C GLU A 52 -0.05 -6.80 -2.37
N ILE A 53 0.66 -5.85 -1.75
CA ILE A 53 0.50 -4.41 -1.99
C ILE A 53 1.70 -3.89 -2.80
N GLY A 54 1.45 -3.55 -4.05
CA GLY A 54 2.44 -2.95 -4.96
C GLY A 54 2.38 -1.42 -4.96
N ILE A 55 3.54 -0.77 -4.99
CA ILE A 55 3.66 0.67 -5.25
C ILE A 55 4.62 0.84 -6.43
N ILE A 56 4.15 1.50 -7.49
CA ILE A 56 4.98 1.79 -8.67
C ILE A 56 5.34 3.27 -8.71
N GLU A 57 6.59 3.58 -9.04
CA GLU A 57 7.10 4.95 -9.16
C GLU A 57 7.88 5.09 -10.47
N LYS A 58 7.73 6.23 -11.13
CA LYS A 58 8.45 6.57 -12.37
C LYS A 58 9.92 6.87 -12.09
N GLY A 59 10.21 7.50 -10.95
CA GLY A 59 11.56 7.83 -10.53
C GLY A 59 12.44 6.59 -10.33
N ALA A 60 13.74 6.73 -10.61
CA ALA A 60 14.69 5.65 -10.40
C ALA A 60 14.76 5.18 -8.93
N ASN A 61 14.41 6.06 -8.00
CA ASN A 61 14.24 5.79 -6.58
C ASN A 61 12.99 6.51 -6.06
N VAL A 62 12.42 6.03 -4.96
CA VAL A 62 11.32 6.71 -4.25
C VAL A 62 11.74 8.14 -3.91
N GLY A 63 10.89 9.11 -4.24
CA GLY A 63 11.15 10.53 -3.97
C GLY A 63 11.96 11.27 -5.04
N ALA A 64 12.52 10.59 -6.06
CA ALA A 64 13.34 11.25 -7.08
C ALA A 64 12.60 12.34 -7.90
N HIS A 65 11.27 12.32 -7.91
CA HIS A 65 10.42 13.32 -8.58
C HIS A 65 9.57 14.14 -7.61
N ILE A 66 9.83 14.09 -6.31
CA ILE A 66 9.14 14.94 -5.34
C ILE A 66 9.79 16.33 -5.35
N LEU A 67 8.98 17.36 -5.51
CA LEU A 67 9.35 18.76 -5.30
C LEU A 67 8.33 19.39 -4.35
N SER A 68 8.80 19.94 -3.23
CA SER A 68 7.95 20.58 -2.25
C SER A 68 8.73 21.60 -1.43
N GLY A 69 8.06 22.64 -0.93
CA GLY A 69 8.60 23.51 0.13
C GLY A 69 8.62 22.82 1.51
N ALA A 70 7.97 21.67 1.64
CA ALA A 70 7.99 20.78 2.80
C ALA A 70 7.68 21.44 4.16
N VAL A 71 6.75 22.40 4.19
CA VAL A 71 6.14 22.86 5.44
C VAL A 71 4.99 21.92 5.78
N VAL A 72 5.13 21.18 6.86
CA VAL A 72 4.19 20.14 7.30
C VAL A 72 3.76 20.45 8.73
N ASP A 73 2.49 20.16 9.05
CA ASP A 73 1.88 20.31 10.39
C ASP A 73 2.38 19.22 11.37
#